data_AF-A0A520AED2-F1
#
_entry.id   AF-A0A520AED2-F1
#
_cell.length_a   1.000
_cell.length_b   1.000
_cell.length_c   1.000
_cell.angle_alpha   90.00
_cell.angle_beta   90.00
_cell.angle_gamma   90.00
#
_symmetry.space_group_name_H-M   'P 1'
#
loop_
_entity.id
_entity.type
_entity.pdbx_description
1 polymer ?
#
loop_
_entity_poly.entity_id
_entity_poly.type
_entity_poly.pdbx_seq_one_letter_code
_entity_poly.pdbx_strand_id
1 'polypeptide(L)'
;YGLAKGVRKGWLPKSFTAAANKGYAGLKKEFIESAGTDRINLTKTVSVSGLGGKPKYRDGSFEYYISEKVITNDPKGVGSFICASAEMEIAALPKPGKGLTVTVDNFFNNEYMTGPTGDKIPFHYLWDEDDNNGFSLFGKIFNNAGVATSTLKTAPTTANLKGTNIYIIVDPDTEKETASPNFMNAEHAKQISEWVKAGGVLVLLLNDVGNCEITKFNVLPETFGIHFNEDSRNKVQGLNFEQGAIKIPEGNTIFKTAKKVYIKEISTIKVNKPAVSALTVNGDVIIATAKYGKGAVFAVGDPWFYNEYIDGRKLPKDLENFKATNDLVNWLMKQAQAK
;
A
#
# COMPACT_ATOMS: atom_id res chain seq x y z
N TYR A 1 -19.75 -8.17 9.57
CA TYR A 1 -18.50 -7.44 9.23
C TYR A 1 -18.25 -6.24 10.13
N GLY A 2 -19.24 -5.39 10.45
CA GLY A 2 -19.04 -4.15 11.22
C GLY A 2 -18.29 -4.30 12.55
N LEU A 3 -18.64 -5.31 13.36
CA LEU A 3 -17.93 -5.59 14.62
C LEU A 3 -16.45 -5.92 14.40
N ALA A 4 -16.15 -6.82 13.45
CA ALA A 4 -14.78 -7.22 13.13
C ALA A 4 -13.97 -6.03 12.58
N LYS A 5 -14.55 -5.25 11.66
CA LYS A 5 -13.93 -4.03 11.12
C LYS A 5 -13.68 -3.00 12.20
N GLY A 6 -14.64 -2.77 13.09
CA GLY A 6 -14.51 -1.83 14.20
C GLY A 6 -13.39 -2.21 15.16
N VAL A 7 -13.25 -3.50 15.49
CA VAL A 7 -12.11 -3.98 16.29
C VAL A 7 -10.79 -3.79 15.53
N ARG A 8 -10.72 -4.17 14.25
CA ARG A 8 -9.52 -4.04 13.42
C ARG A 8 -9.05 -2.59 13.29
N LYS A 9 -9.99 -1.65 13.13
CA LYS A 9 -9.72 -0.21 13.01
C LYS A 9 -9.53 0.47 14.37
N GLY A 10 -9.69 -0.23 15.49
CA GLY A 10 -9.57 0.33 16.84
C GLY A 10 -10.75 1.20 17.29
N TRP A 11 -11.85 1.21 16.53
CA TRP A 11 -13.09 1.93 16.89
C TRP A 11 -13.88 1.20 17.97
N LEU A 12 -13.71 -0.11 18.09
CA LEU A 12 -14.35 -0.94 19.11
C LEU A 12 -13.29 -1.66 19.98
N PRO A 13 -13.58 -1.87 21.27
CA PRO A 13 -12.75 -2.70 22.14
C PRO A 13 -12.62 -4.13 21.63
N LYS A 14 -11.49 -4.79 21.91
CA LYS A 14 -11.24 -6.20 21.52
C LYS A 14 -12.27 -7.20 22.06
N SER A 15 -13.01 -6.86 23.11
CA SER A 15 -14.10 -7.71 23.64
C SER A 15 -15.18 -8.01 22.59
N PHE A 16 -15.37 -7.14 21.60
CA PHE A 16 -16.32 -7.35 20.51
C PHE A 16 -15.90 -8.46 19.53
N THR A 17 -14.65 -8.95 19.57
CA THR A 17 -14.21 -10.10 18.78
C THR A 17 -15.04 -11.36 19.09
N ALA A 18 -15.44 -11.56 20.34
CA ALA A 18 -16.28 -12.70 20.71
C ALA A 18 -17.65 -12.67 20.01
N ALA A 19 -18.28 -11.49 19.97
CA ALA A 19 -19.55 -11.29 19.28
C ALA A 19 -19.38 -11.42 17.75
N ALA A 20 -18.29 -10.89 17.18
CA ALA A 20 -17.98 -11.04 15.76
C ALA A 20 -17.80 -12.53 15.37
N ASN A 21 -17.05 -13.30 16.15
CA ASN A 21 -16.88 -14.74 15.95
C ASN A 21 -18.20 -15.50 16.03
N LYS A 22 -19.02 -15.24 17.07
CA LYS A 22 -20.33 -15.86 17.24
C LYS A 22 -21.25 -15.55 16.05
N GLY A 23 -21.32 -14.29 15.64
CA GLY A 23 -22.12 -13.86 14.50
C GLY A 23 -21.68 -14.53 13.20
N TYR A 24 -20.38 -14.56 12.92
CA TYR A 24 -19.86 -15.19 11.70
C TYR A 24 -20.06 -16.71 11.68
N ALA A 25 -19.88 -17.39 12.82
CA ALA A 25 -20.21 -18.80 12.94
C ALA A 25 -21.70 -19.08 12.68
N GLY A 26 -22.59 -18.23 13.20
CA GLY A 26 -24.02 -18.28 12.89
C GLY A 26 -24.33 -18.05 11.41
N LEU A 27 -23.67 -17.08 10.77
CA LEU A 27 -23.83 -16.83 9.34
C LEU A 27 -23.50 -18.07 8.50
N LYS A 28 -22.37 -18.73 8.78
CA LYS A 28 -21.97 -19.96 8.10
C LYS A 28 -22.93 -21.12 8.36
N LYS A 29 -23.42 -21.25 9.60
CA LYS A 29 -24.30 -22.36 9.98
C LYS A 29 -25.70 -22.23 9.37
N GLU A 30 -26.27 -21.03 9.40
CA GLU A 30 -27.70 -20.85 9.13
C GLU A 30 -28.00 -20.50 7.66
N PHE A 31 -27.04 -19.93 6.94
CA PHE A 31 -27.25 -19.34 5.61
C PHE A 31 -26.35 -19.92 4.51
N ILE A 32 -25.35 -20.73 4.83
CA ILE A 32 -24.43 -21.28 3.82
C ILE A 32 -24.72 -22.77 3.59
N GLU A 33 -24.93 -23.12 2.33
CA GLU A 33 -25.20 -24.50 1.89
C GLU A 33 -24.25 -24.90 0.75
N SER A 34 -23.92 -26.19 0.65
CA SER A 34 -23.10 -26.72 -0.45
C SER A 34 -23.85 -26.61 -1.77
N ALA A 35 -23.18 -26.16 -2.84
CA ALA A 35 -23.72 -26.04 -4.19
C ALA A 35 -22.92 -26.88 -5.20
N GLY A 36 -22.55 -28.10 -4.78
CA GLY A 36 -21.61 -28.98 -5.47
C GLY A 36 -20.32 -29.15 -4.66
N THR A 37 -19.24 -29.53 -5.34
CA THR A 37 -17.94 -29.86 -4.73
C THR A 37 -17.08 -28.64 -4.40
N ASP A 38 -17.26 -27.54 -5.12
CA ASP A 38 -16.38 -26.35 -5.10
C ASP A 38 -17.16 -25.03 -4.96
N ARG A 39 -18.47 -25.09 -4.75
CA ARG A 39 -19.35 -23.93 -4.66
C ARG A 39 -20.23 -23.98 -3.43
N ILE A 40 -20.64 -22.80 -2.99
CA ILE A 40 -21.60 -22.61 -1.90
C ILE A 40 -22.72 -21.66 -2.35
N ASN A 41 -23.87 -21.79 -1.70
CA ASN A 41 -25.00 -20.88 -1.81
C ASN A 41 -25.16 -20.09 -0.52
N LEU A 42 -25.47 -18.80 -0.64
CA LEU A 42 -26.05 -18.02 0.45
C LEU A 42 -27.57 -18.08 0.33
N THR A 43 -28.22 -18.79 1.24
CA THR A 43 -29.68 -18.97 1.27
C THR A 43 -30.34 -18.02 2.24
N LYS A 44 -31.68 -18.04 2.28
CA LYS A 44 -32.50 -17.25 3.22
C LYS A 44 -32.29 -15.73 3.13
N THR A 45 -31.94 -15.23 1.94
CA THR A 45 -31.88 -13.79 1.64
C THR A 45 -33.18 -13.32 0.98
N VAL A 46 -33.65 -12.11 1.24
CA VAL A 46 -34.82 -11.56 0.53
C VAL A 46 -34.42 -10.88 -0.79
N SER A 47 -35.28 -10.89 -1.80
CA SER A 47 -34.99 -10.31 -3.12
C SER A 47 -34.77 -8.79 -3.08
N VAL A 48 -35.66 -8.06 -2.40
CA VAL A 48 -35.55 -6.62 -2.12
C VAL A 48 -36.75 -6.22 -1.29
N SER A 49 -36.61 -5.23 -0.42
CA SER A 49 -37.74 -4.50 0.14
C SER A 49 -37.51 -3.01 -0.11
N GLY A 50 -38.55 -2.22 -0.33
CA GLY A 50 -38.42 -0.78 -0.52
C GLY A 50 -39.69 -0.04 -0.15
N LEU A 51 -39.68 1.28 -0.29
CA LEU A 51 -40.84 2.13 0.02
C LEU A 51 -41.37 2.80 -1.26
N GLY A 52 -42.68 3.02 -1.33
CA GLY A 52 -43.37 3.65 -2.46
C GLY A 52 -43.40 2.81 -3.74
N GLY A 53 -43.49 3.46 -4.91
CA GLY A 53 -43.49 2.82 -6.23
C GLY A 53 -44.88 2.62 -6.86
N LYS A 54 -44.89 2.29 -8.15
CA LYS A 54 -46.08 1.94 -8.96
C LYS A 54 -45.75 0.71 -9.82
N PRO A 55 -46.74 -0.17 -10.16
CA PRO A 55 -48.17 -0.06 -9.84
C PRO A 55 -48.55 -0.52 -8.43
N LYS A 56 -47.69 -1.31 -7.75
CA LYS A 56 -47.89 -1.71 -6.36
C LYS A 56 -47.16 -0.75 -5.43
N TYR A 57 -47.89 -0.03 -4.60
CA TYR A 57 -47.32 0.86 -3.59
C TYR A 57 -46.79 0.02 -2.42
N ARG A 58 -45.53 0.24 -2.05
CA ARG A 58 -44.89 -0.40 -0.89
C ARG A 58 -45.04 0.53 0.31
N ASP A 59 -45.98 0.20 1.20
CA ASP A 59 -46.44 1.05 2.29
C ASP A 59 -45.54 1.04 3.54
N GLY A 60 -44.57 0.13 3.59
CA GLY A 60 -43.70 -0.04 4.75
C GLY A 60 -44.35 -0.76 5.93
N SER A 61 -45.51 -1.39 5.72
CA SER A 61 -46.15 -2.24 6.72
C SER A 61 -45.29 -3.45 7.07
N PHE A 62 -45.52 -4.01 8.27
CA PHE A 62 -44.89 -5.26 8.67
C PHE A 62 -45.19 -6.37 7.67
N GLU A 63 -46.47 -6.53 7.30
CA GLU A 63 -46.97 -7.51 6.34
C GLU A 63 -46.25 -7.41 5.00
N TYR A 64 -46.01 -6.18 4.52
CA TYR A 64 -45.23 -5.96 3.31
C TYR A 64 -43.82 -6.54 3.44
N TYR A 65 -43.06 -6.14 4.47
CA TYR A 65 -41.67 -6.58 4.65
C TYR A 65 -41.53 -8.09 4.85
N ILE A 66 -42.47 -8.74 5.57
CA ILE A 66 -42.42 -10.19 5.79
C ILE A 66 -42.94 -11.02 4.60
N SER A 67 -43.63 -10.39 3.64
CA SER A 67 -44.10 -11.06 2.42
C SER A 67 -43.03 -11.18 1.33
N GLU A 68 -41.89 -10.51 1.50
CA GLU A 68 -40.86 -10.44 0.47
C GLU A 68 -40.24 -11.80 0.18
N LYS A 69 -40.03 -12.06 -1.11
CA LYS A 69 -39.60 -13.37 -1.57
C LYS A 69 -38.19 -13.67 -1.04
N VAL A 70 -38.07 -14.80 -0.36
CA VAL A 70 -36.78 -15.38 -0.02
C VAL A 70 -36.18 -16.07 -1.26
N ILE A 71 -34.96 -15.69 -1.59
CA ILE A 71 -34.17 -16.20 -2.71
C ILE A 71 -32.77 -16.61 -2.25
N THR A 72 -32.08 -17.35 -3.11
CA THR A 72 -30.68 -17.75 -2.94
C THR A 72 -29.79 -16.79 -3.72
N ASN A 73 -28.64 -16.45 -3.13
CA ASN A 73 -27.61 -15.60 -3.71
C ASN A 73 -28.11 -14.19 -4.10
N ASP A 74 -28.98 -13.57 -3.30
CA ASP A 74 -29.27 -12.14 -3.50
C ASP A 74 -27.95 -11.34 -3.41
N PRO A 75 -27.63 -10.47 -4.39
CA PRO A 75 -26.36 -9.75 -4.42
C PRO A 75 -26.07 -8.91 -3.16
N LYS A 76 -27.10 -8.39 -2.48
CA LYS A 76 -26.93 -7.55 -1.28
C LYS A 76 -26.51 -8.40 -0.09
N GLY A 77 -27.13 -9.58 0.04
CA GLY A 77 -26.74 -10.58 1.02
C GLY A 77 -25.34 -11.13 0.75
N VAL A 78 -25.07 -11.49 -0.51
CA VAL A 78 -23.76 -12.01 -0.94
C VAL A 78 -22.65 -10.99 -0.67
N GLY A 79 -22.83 -9.74 -1.08
CA GLY A 79 -21.85 -8.68 -0.82
C GLY A 79 -21.60 -8.47 0.68
N SER A 80 -22.65 -8.51 1.50
CA SER A 80 -22.54 -8.41 2.96
C SER A 80 -21.79 -9.60 3.57
N PHE A 81 -22.03 -10.81 3.07
CA PHE A 81 -21.34 -12.02 3.51
C PHE A 81 -19.87 -12.01 3.10
N ILE A 82 -19.54 -11.58 1.88
CA ILE A 82 -18.15 -11.40 1.42
C ILE A 82 -17.42 -10.41 2.34
N CYS A 83 -18.03 -9.26 2.66
CA CYS A 83 -17.45 -8.31 3.60
C CYS A 83 -17.24 -8.93 4.99
N ALA A 84 -18.14 -9.80 5.44
CA ALA A 84 -17.99 -10.49 6.72
C ALA A 84 -16.82 -11.47 6.68
N SER A 85 -16.76 -12.35 5.68
CA SER A 85 -15.68 -13.30 5.50
C SER A 85 -14.32 -12.61 5.39
N ALA A 86 -14.21 -11.57 4.56
CA ALA A 86 -12.98 -10.81 4.38
C ALA A 86 -12.47 -10.20 5.70
N GLU A 87 -13.34 -9.56 6.49
CA GLU A 87 -12.93 -8.98 7.78
C GLU A 87 -12.51 -10.06 8.80
N MET A 88 -13.15 -11.23 8.78
CA MET A 88 -12.77 -12.35 9.66
C MET A 88 -11.45 -12.98 9.24
N GLU A 89 -11.21 -13.15 7.94
CA GLU A 89 -9.94 -13.64 7.41
C GLU A 89 -8.80 -12.65 7.71
N ILE A 90 -9.00 -11.36 7.47
CA ILE A 90 -8.02 -10.31 7.81
C ILE A 90 -7.70 -10.32 9.30
N ALA A 91 -8.71 -10.50 10.15
CA ALA A 91 -8.51 -10.59 11.60
C ALA A 91 -7.69 -11.83 12.01
N ALA A 92 -7.81 -12.93 11.27
CA ALA A 92 -7.09 -14.18 11.50
C ALA A 92 -5.66 -14.17 10.93
N LEU A 93 -5.32 -13.26 10.02
CA LEU A 93 -3.96 -13.16 9.47
C LEU A 93 -2.93 -12.95 10.59
N PRO A 94 -1.75 -13.62 10.50
CA PRO A 94 -0.63 -13.31 11.38
C PRO A 94 -0.30 -11.82 11.36
N LYS A 95 0.04 -11.27 12.53
CA LYS A 95 0.40 -9.85 12.69
C LYS A 95 1.89 -9.70 13.06
N PRO A 96 2.83 -10.18 12.22
CA PRO A 96 4.25 -10.21 12.55
C PRO A 96 4.87 -8.82 12.74
N GLY A 97 4.28 -7.77 12.14
CA GLY A 97 4.72 -6.39 12.27
C GLY A 97 4.01 -5.61 13.38
N LYS A 98 3.25 -6.28 14.26
CA LYS A 98 2.50 -5.61 15.33
C LYS A 98 3.44 -4.79 16.23
N GLY A 99 3.09 -3.53 16.43
CA GLY A 99 3.88 -2.58 17.23
C GLY A 99 4.88 -1.77 16.39
N LEU A 100 5.00 -2.05 15.09
CA LEU A 100 5.71 -1.20 14.16
C LEU A 100 4.77 -0.15 13.56
N THR A 101 5.34 0.99 13.19
CA THR A 101 4.68 2.03 12.41
C THR A 101 5.45 2.30 11.13
N VAL A 102 4.76 2.31 9.99
CA VAL A 102 5.24 2.84 8.72
C VAL A 102 4.66 4.24 8.50
N THR A 103 5.50 5.18 8.12
CA THR A 103 5.10 6.56 7.85
C THR A 103 5.41 6.88 6.39
N VAL A 104 4.43 7.37 5.64
CA VAL A 104 4.67 7.97 4.32
C VAL A 104 4.94 9.45 4.51
N ASP A 105 5.87 9.95 3.72
CA ASP A 105 6.11 11.37 3.56
C ASP A 105 4.90 12.08 2.93
N ASN A 106 4.66 13.31 3.36
CA ASN A 106 3.83 14.28 2.65
C ASN A 106 4.41 15.68 2.86
N PHE A 107 5.74 15.78 2.87
CA PHE A 107 6.48 17.01 3.04
C PHE A 107 7.31 17.32 1.78
N PHE A 108 8.06 16.33 1.28
CA PHE A 108 8.80 16.40 0.02
C PHE A 108 7.89 16.12 -1.17
N ASN A 109 7.03 15.10 -1.09
CA ASN A 109 5.91 14.93 -2.02
C ASN A 109 4.65 15.54 -1.40
N ASN A 110 4.22 16.68 -1.91
CA ASN A 110 3.19 17.52 -1.29
C ASN A 110 2.30 18.14 -2.36
N GLU A 111 1.69 17.26 -3.15
CA GLU A 111 0.81 17.61 -4.24
C GLU A 111 -0.65 17.80 -3.79
N TYR A 112 -1.38 18.65 -4.51
CA TYR A 112 -2.78 18.97 -4.24
C TYR A 112 -3.62 18.94 -5.50
N MET A 113 -4.76 18.26 -5.44
CA MET A 113 -5.81 18.36 -6.44
C MET A 113 -6.89 19.36 -5.98
N THR A 114 -7.65 19.89 -6.94
CA THR A 114 -8.80 20.75 -6.64
C THR A 114 -10.02 19.86 -6.40
N GLY A 115 -10.57 19.93 -5.19
CA GLY A 115 -11.77 19.23 -4.78
C GLY A 115 -13.03 19.79 -5.44
N PRO A 116 -14.17 19.07 -5.35
CA PRO A 116 -15.44 19.51 -5.95
C PRO A 116 -15.93 20.87 -5.44
N THR A 117 -15.48 21.30 -4.25
CA THR A 117 -15.84 22.60 -3.66
C THR A 117 -14.73 23.65 -3.79
N GLY A 118 -13.68 23.37 -4.56
CA GLY A 118 -12.54 24.28 -4.79
C GLY A 118 -11.45 24.23 -3.71
N ASP A 119 -11.63 23.40 -2.70
CA ASP A 119 -10.65 23.09 -1.66
C ASP A 119 -9.45 22.31 -2.22
N LYS A 120 -8.28 22.51 -1.62
CA LYS A 120 -7.08 21.74 -1.96
C LYS A 120 -7.07 20.44 -1.18
N ILE A 121 -7.08 19.32 -1.89
CA ILE A 121 -7.03 17.97 -1.30
C ILE A 121 -5.64 17.39 -1.58
N PRO A 122 -4.86 17.01 -0.55
CA PRO A 122 -3.61 16.29 -0.73
C PRO A 122 -3.85 14.99 -1.50
N PHE A 123 -3.02 14.71 -2.49
CA PHE A 123 -3.13 13.52 -3.34
C PHE A 123 -1.75 13.03 -3.79
N HIS A 124 -1.73 11.89 -4.46
CA HIS A 124 -0.57 11.17 -4.98
C HIS A 124 0.25 10.48 -3.88
N TYR A 125 0.31 9.15 -3.94
CA TYR A 125 1.08 8.31 -3.03
C TYR A 125 0.70 8.40 -1.53
N LEU A 126 -0.56 8.66 -1.20
CA LEU A 126 -1.07 8.66 0.18
C LEU A 126 -1.87 7.39 0.52
N TRP A 127 -1.94 7.07 1.82
CA TRP A 127 -2.58 5.85 2.31
C TRP A 127 -4.09 5.79 2.07
N ASP A 128 -4.77 6.94 2.09
CA ASP A 128 -6.23 7.00 2.03
C ASP A 128 -6.77 7.12 0.59
N GLU A 129 -5.88 7.06 -0.40
CA GLU A 129 -6.22 7.11 -1.82
C GLU A 129 -6.47 5.69 -2.37
N ASP A 130 -7.73 5.38 -2.67
CA ASP A 130 -8.18 4.11 -3.26
C ASP A 130 -8.15 4.09 -4.80
N ASP A 131 -7.85 5.22 -5.45
CA ASP A 131 -7.74 5.33 -6.91
C ASP A 131 -6.38 4.85 -7.43
N ASN A 132 -6.07 5.07 -8.71
CA ASN A 132 -4.82 4.60 -9.29
C ASN A 132 -3.57 5.25 -8.69
N ASN A 133 -3.66 6.48 -8.16
CA ASN A 133 -2.50 7.28 -7.75
C ASN A 133 -2.04 6.96 -6.32
N GLY A 134 -2.90 6.29 -5.55
CA GLY A 134 -2.71 6.10 -4.12
C GLY A 134 -1.87 4.92 -3.66
N PHE A 135 -1.57 4.92 -2.37
CA PHE A 135 -0.92 3.82 -1.65
C PHE A 135 -1.89 2.98 -0.80
N SER A 136 -3.22 3.07 -0.97
CA SER A 136 -4.15 2.31 -0.12
C SER A 136 -3.89 0.80 -0.12
N LEU A 137 -3.53 0.20 -1.27
CA LEU A 137 -3.24 -1.24 -1.34
C LEU A 137 -1.90 -1.57 -0.69
N PHE A 138 -0.89 -0.72 -0.85
CA PHE A 138 0.39 -0.86 -0.16
C PHE A 138 0.22 -0.77 1.36
N GLY A 139 -0.53 0.23 1.83
CA GLY A 139 -0.91 0.39 3.23
C GLY A 139 -1.74 -0.79 3.74
N LYS A 140 -2.64 -1.37 2.93
CA LYS A 140 -3.40 -2.59 3.30
C LYS A 140 -2.46 -3.78 3.53
N ILE A 141 -1.38 -3.95 2.77
CA ILE A 141 -0.40 -5.02 3.00
C ILE A 141 0.30 -4.85 4.36
N PHE A 142 0.76 -3.64 4.70
CA PHE A 142 1.31 -3.33 6.02
C PHE A 142 0.31 -3.59 7.17
N ASN A 143 -0.91 -3.07 7.03
CA ASN A 143 -1.98 -3.25 8.01
C ASN A 143 -2.36 -4.73 8.20
N ASN A 144 -2.35 -5.51 7.12
CA ASN A 144 -2.59 -6.96 7.18
C ASN A 144 -1.51 -7.68 7.97
N ALA A 145 -0.27 -7.22 7.92
CA ALA A 145 0.83 -7.68 8.76
C ALA A 145 0.85 -7.07 10.18
N GLY A 146 -0.09 -6.18 10.51
CA GLY A 146 -0.23 -5.56 11.82
C GLY A 146 0.60 -4.29 12.06
N VAL A 147 1.25 -3.77 11.02
CA VAL A 147 1.98 -2.49 11.06
C VAL A 147 0.97 -1.34 10.99
N ALA A 148 1.12 -0.34 11.85
CA ALA A 148 0.31 0.88 11.78
C ALA A 148 0.80 1.80 10.67
N THR A 149 -0.10 2.52 10.00
CA THR A 149 0.22 3.51 8.97
C THR A 149 0.06 4.93 9.52
N SER A 150 0.97 5.83 9.16
CA SER A 150 0.94 7.27 9.48
C SER A 150 1.41 8.10 8.29
N THR A 151 1.12 9.39 8.29
CA THR A 151 1.59 10.33 7.27
C THR A 151 2.30 11.49 7.95
N LEU A 152 3.49 11.86 7.46
CA LEU A 152 4.26 12.98 8.00
C LEU A 152 4.15 14.20 7.09
N LYS A 153 3.43 15.22 7.54
CA LYS A 153 3.17 16.47 6.78
C LYS A 153 4.17 17.60 7.06
N THR A 154 5.16 17.34 7.92
CA THR A 154 6.13 18.34 8.39
C THR A 154 7.55 17.83 8.15
N ALA A 155 8.55 18.71 8.17
CA ALA A 155 9.94 18.34 7.99
C ALA A 155 10.35 17.12 8.86
N PRO A 156 11.03 16.10 8.28
CA PRO A 156 11.39 14.86 8.96
C PRO A 156 12.60 15.01 9.86
N THR A 157 12.41 15.73 10.96
CA THR A 157 13.38 15.78 12.06
C THR A 157 13.40 14.46 12.83
N THR A 158 14.51 14.19 13.53
CA THR A 158 14.59 13.04 14.46
C THR A 158 13.45 13.03 15.49
N ALA A 159 13.01 14.20 15.93
CA ALA A 159 11.88 14.37 16.85
C ALA A 159 10.54 14.00 16.19
N ASN A 160 10.29 14.45 14.96
CA ASN A 160 9.06 14.18 14.22
C ASN A 160 8.96 12.72 13.76
N LEU A 161 10.09 12.05 13.55
CA LEU A 161 10.15 10.62 13.22
C LEU A 161 10.13 9.70 14.45
N LYS A 162 9.93 10.26 15.66
CA LYS A 162 9.82 9.46 16.89
C LYS A 162 8.56 8.59 16.82
N GLY A 163 8.74 7.28 17.01
CA GLY A 163 7.66 6.29 16.92
C GLY A 163 7.44 5.73 15.51
N THR A 164 8.11 6.30 14.50
CA THR A 164 8.21 5.72 13.15
C THR A 164 9.31 4.66 13.12
N ASN A 165 8.98 3.47 12.61
CA ASN A 165 9.96 2.40 12.40
C ASN A 165 10.48 2.37 10.96
N ILE A 166 9.58 2.62 10.01
CA ILE A 166 9.84 2.65 8.57
C ILE A 166 9.35 4.00 8.03
N TYR A 167 10.18 4.73 7.31
CA TYR A 167 9.82 6.02 6.71
C TYR A 167 10.00 5.92 5.19
N ILE A 168 8.95 6.25 4.45
CA ILE A 168 8.91 6.20 2.98
C ILE A 168 8.89 7.62 2.46
N ILE A 169 9.92 7.99 1.70
CA ILE A 169 9.91 9.19 0.87
C ILE A 169 9.68 8.73 -0.55
N VAL A 170 8.70 9.34 -1.19
CA VAL A 170 8.26 9.03 -2.54
C VAL A 170 8.28 10.30 -3.36
N ASP A 171 8.67 10.21 -4.62
CA ASP A 171 8.52 11.24 -5.67
C ASP A 171 8.60 12.71 -5.21
N PRO A 172 9.74 13.18 -4.66
CA PRO A 172 9.91 14.56 -4.25
C PRO A 172 9.53 15.58 -5.33
N ASP A 173 8.70 16.55 -4.97
CA ASP A 173 8.11 17.49 -5.91
C ASP A 173 9.17 18.39 -6.58
N THR A 174 8.93 18.68 -7.86
CA THR A 174 9.56 19.74 -8.63
C THR A 174 8.70 21.00 -8.63
N GLU A 175 9.20 22.09 -9.24
CA GLU A 175 8.38 23.28 -9.47
C GLU A 175 7.23 23.05 -10.49
N LYS A 176 7.15 21.88 -11.14
CA LYS A 176 6.04 21.53 -12.05
C LYS A 176 4.80 21.05 -11.29
N GLU A 177 4.98 20.27 -10.22
CA GLU A 177 3.86 19.76 -9.43
C GLU A 177 3.34 20.80 -8.43
N THR A 178 4.23 21.59 -7.84
CA THR A 178 3.87 22.53 -6.77
C THR A 178 4.61 23.85 -6.88
N ALA A 179 3.94 24.94 -6.47
CA ALA A 179 4.50 26.29 -6.54
C ALA A 179 5.62 26.55 -5.52
N SER A 180 5.75 25.70 -4.50
CA SER A 180 6.75 25.87 -3.43
C SER A 180 7.19 24.51 -2.90
N PRO A 181 7.95 23.74 -3.70
CA PRO A 181 8.43 22.42 -3.31
C PRO A 181 9.38 22.53 -2.13
N ASN A 182 9.26 21.62 -1.17
CA ASN A 182 10.20 21.55 -0.06
C ASN A 182 11.43 20.76 -0.51
N PHE A 183 12.47 21.43 -0.98
CA PHE A 183 13.65 20.70 -1.45
C PHE A 183 14.43 20.00 -0.31
N MET A 184 14.99 18.83 -0.63
CA MET A 184 16.00 18.21 0.21
C MET A 184 17.20 19.14 0.38
N ASN A 185 17.78 19.13 1.57
CA ASN A 185 18.98 19.89 1.89
C ASN A 185 19.82 19.14 2.92
N ALA A 186 21.00 19.67 3.23
CA ALA A 186 21.93 19.05 4.17
C ALA A 186 21.35 18.86 5.59
N GLU A 187 20.51 19.77 6.07
CA GLU A 187 19.91 19.65 7.42
C GLU A 187 18.86 18.53 7.46
N HIS A 188 17.96 18.47 6.47
CA HIS A 188 17.01 17.37 6.33
C HIS A 188 17.74 16.02 6.20
N ALA A 189 18.77 15.95 5.34
CA ALA A 189 19.57 14.74 5.16
C ALA A 189 20.26 14.29 6.45
N LYS A 190 20.79 15.23 7.23
CA LYS A 190 21.39 14.96 8.53
C LYS A 190 20.37 14.38 9.51
N GLN A 191 19.20 15.01 9.67
CA GLN A 191 18.15 14.53 10.59
C GLN A 191 17.68 13.11 10.24
N ILE A 192 17.41 12.86 8.96
CA ILE A 192 16.97 11.54 8.49
C ILE A 192 18.07 10.51 8.68
N SER A 193 19.32 10.83 8.31
CA SER A 193 20.44 9.88 8.47
C SER A 193 20.77 9.57 9.92
N GLU A 194 20.63 10.52 10.85
CA GLU A 194 20.74 10.28 12.29
C GLU A 194 19.62 9.34 12.79
N TRP A 195 18.38 9.53 12.32
CA TRP A 195 17.28 8.61 12.62
C TRP A 195 17.52 7.20 12.06
N VAL A 196 18.01 7.08 10.81
CA VAL A 196 18.41 5.78 10.23
C VAL A 196 19.52 5.15 11.07
N LYS A 197 20.56 5.91 11.42
CA LYS A 197 21.68 5.41 12.25
C LYS A 197 21.21 4.84 13.60
N ALA A 198 20.17 5.44 14.19
CA ALA A 198 19.53 5.01 15.42
C ALA A 198 18.62 3.77 15.26
N GLY A 199 18.44 3.27 14.04
CA GLY A 199 17.67 2.05 13.75
C GLY A 199 16.47 2.28 12.83
N GLY A 200 16.24 3.49 12.31
CA GLY A 200 15.22 3.75 11.31
C GLY A 200 15.43 2.94 10.03
N VAL A 201 14.33 2.54 9.37
CA VAL A 201 14.37 1.94 8.04
C VAL A 201 13.85 2.95 7.02
N LEU A 202 14.72 3.43 6.14
CA LEU A 202 14.36 4.41 5.11
C LEU A 202 14.04 3.70 3.79
N VAL A 203 12.97 4.12 3.15
CA VAL A 203 12.55 3.67 1.82
C VAL A 203 12.51 4.90 0.91
N LEU A 204 13.25 4.84 -0.19
CA LEU A 204 13.31 5.89 -1.20
C LEU A 204 12.70 5.36 -2.48
N LEU A 205 11.57 5.96 -2.89
CA LEU A 205 10.81 5.62 -4.08
C LEU A 205 10.84 6.83 -5.01
N LEU A 206 11.89 6.98 -5.82
CA LEU A 206 12.05 8.11 -6.73
C LEU A 206 11.34 7.85 -8.05
N ASN A 207 11.51 8.73 -9.02
CA ASN A 207 11.08 8.61 -10.41
C ASN A 207 12.24 8.98 -11.35
N ASP A 208 12.01 9.00 -12.67
CA ASP A 208 13.00 9.48 -13.63
C ASP A 208 13.10 11.01 -13.73
N VAL A 209 14.15 11.44 -14.44
CA VAL A 209 14.38 12.86 -14.70
C VAL A 209 13.18 13.50 -15.40
N GLY A 210 12.68 14.57 -14.79
CA GLY A 210 11.57 15.36 -15.31
C GLY A 210 10.22 15.10 -14.63
N ASN A 211 10.10 14.01 -13.86
CA ASN A 211 8.93 13.65 -13.05
C ASN A 211 9.20 13.69 -11.53
N CYS A 212 10.46 13.76 -11.12
CA CYS A 212 10.89 13.83 -9.72
C CYS A 212 12.03 14.83 -9.57
N GLU A 213 12.13 15.49 -8.43
CA GLU A 213 13.32 16.25 -8.06
C GLU A 213 14.42 15.28 -7.64
N ILE A 214 15.46 15.14 -8.48
CA ILE A 214 16.58 14.23 -8.26
C ILE A 214 17.82 15.01 -7.80
N THR A 215 18.07 16.17 -8.41
CA THR A 215 19.33 16.92 -8.29
C THR A 215 19.62 17.30 -6.84
N LYS A 216 18.70 17.99 -6.16
CA LYS A 216 18.85 18.38 -4.75
C LYS A 216 18.55 17.21 -3.83
N PHE A 217 17.65 16.31 -4.22
CA PHE A 217 17.29 15.14 -3.44
C PHE A 217 18.48 14.24 -3.13
N ASN A 218 19.40 14.07 -4.09
CA ASN A 218 20.58 13.21 -3.97
C ASN A 218 21.45 13.49 -2.72
N VAL A 219 21.37 14.68 -2.12
CA VAL A 219 22.06 14.99 -0.85
C VAL A 219 21.74 13.96 0.27
N LEU A 220 20.51 13.44 0.33
CA LEU A 220 20.13 12.41 1.30
C LEU A 220 20.71 11.01 0.95
N PRO A 221 20.38 10.39 -0.19
CA PRO A 221 20.85 9.04 -0.52
C PRO A 221 22.37 8.94 -0.61
N GLU A 222 23.08 10.02 -0.98
CA GLU A 222 24.54 10.03 -1.04
C GLU A 222 25.19 9.80 0.32
N THR A 223 24.51 10.19 1.41
CA THR A 223 24.95 9.89 2.79
C THR A 223 25.07 8.39 3.04
N PHE A 224 24.34 7.58 2.28
CA PHE A 224 24.36 6.11 2.36
C PHE A 224 25.16 5.46 1.23
N GLY A 225 25.76 6.25 0.34
CA GLY A 225 26.47 5.78 -0.84
C GLY A 225 25.55 5.43 -2.02
N ILE A 226 24.35 6.01 -2.08
CA ILE A 226 23.39 5.82 -3.18
C ILE A 226 23.31 7.14 -3.95
N HIS A 227 23.44 7.09 -5.28
CA HIS A 227 23.21 8.25 -6.14
C HIS A 227 22.23 7.86 -7.23
N PHE A 228 21.12 8.58 -7.33
CA PHE A 228 20.14 8.44 -8.40
C PHE A 228 20.61 9.24 -9.62
N ASN A 229 20.73 8.59 -10.76
CA ASN A 229 21.14 9.23 -12.00
C ASN A 229 19.97 10.04 -12.58
N GLU A 230 20.26 11.16 -13.23
CA GLU A 230 19.26 11.94 -13.97
C GLU A 230 19.03 11.34 -15.37
N ASP A 231 18.59 10.08 -15.40
CA ASP A 231 18.25 9.33 -16.60
C ASP A 231 16.81 8.81 -16.56
N SER A 232 16.41 8.11 -17.63
CA SER A 232 15.08 7.52 -17.78
C SER A 232 15.19 6.20 -18.52
N ARG A 233 15.38 5.13 -17.77
CA ARG A 233 15.50 3.75 -18.26
C ARG A 233 14.11 3.11 -18.37
N ASN A 234 13.97 2.12 -19.27
CA ASN A 234 12.71 1.37 -19.48
C ASN A 234 11.51 2.26 -19.86
N LYS A 235 11.69 3.16 -20.83
CA LYS A 235 10.56 3.92 -21.41
C LYS A 235 9.59 2.96 -22.12
N VAL A 236 8.32 2.99 -21.71
CA VAL A 236 7.29 2.08 -22.21
C VAL A 236 6.38 2.80 -23.19
N GLN A 237 6.16 2.20 -24.35
CA GLN A 237 5.26 2.72 -25.37
C GLN A 237 3.90 2.02 -25.28
N GLY A 238 2.86 2.79 -24.97
CA GLY A 238 1.48 2.28 -24.87
C GLY A 238 1.37 1.14 -23.85
N LEU A 239 0.84 0.00 -24.29
CA LEU A 239 0.64 -1.20 -23.45
C LEU A 239 1.74 -2.25 -23.63
N ASN A 240 2.93 -1.86 -24.13
CA ASN A 240 4.05 -2.79 -24.32
C ASN A 240 4.79 -3.06 -23.00
N PHE A 241 4.09 -3.69 -22.04
CA PHE A 241 4.58 -3.87 -20.67
C PHE A 241 5.92 -4.62 -20.55
N GLU A 242 6.26 -5.45 -21.54
CA GLU A 242 7.56 -6.14 -21.58
C GLU A 242 8.76 -5.19 -21.62
N GLN A 243 8.58 -3.96 -22.12
CA GLN A 243 9.65 -2.94 -22.11
C GLN A 243 10.01 -2.48 -20.69
N GLY A 244 9.08 -2.58 -19.74
CA GLY A 244 9.31 -2.34 -18.31
C GLY A 244 9.51 -3.61 -17.50
N ALA A 245 9.51 -4.80 -18.14
CA ALA A 245 9.62 -6.04 -17.41
C ALA A 245 11.06 -6.31 -16.94
N ILE A 246 11.20 -6.58 -15.65
CA ILE A 246 12.46 -6.96 -15.01
C ILE A 246 12.29 -8.33 -14.37
N LYS A 247 13.19 -9.26 -14.72
CA LYS A 247 13.28 -10.57 -14.07
C LYS A 247 14.01 -10.42 -12.74
N ILE A 248 13.43 -11.01 -11.69
CA ILE A 248 14.06 -11.12 -10.38
C ILE A 248 14.86 -12.43 -10.35
N PRO A 249 16.17 -12.38 -10.08
CA PRO A 249 16.99 -13.58 -9.99
C PRO A 249 16.60 -14.43 -8.77
N GLU A 250 16.73 -15.75 -8.91
CA GLU A 250 16.56 -16.66 -7.78
C GLU A 250 17.55 -16.32 -6.65
N GLY A 251 17.11 -16.46 -5.40
CA GLY A 251 17.91 -16.13 -4.24
C GLY A 251 18.00 -14.63 -3.91
N ASN A 252 17.25 -13.76 -4.61
CA ASN A 252 17.14 -12.35 -4.22
C ASN A 252 16.73 -12.23 -2.74
N THR A 253 17.43 -11.37 -1.99
CA THR A 253 17.28 -11.29 -0.54
C THR A 253 16.03 -10.52 -0.10
N ILE A 254 15.49 -9.68 -0.99
CA ILE A 254 14.29 -8.87 -0.80
C ILE A 254 13.10 -9.60 -1.42
N PHE A 255 13.13 -9.81 -2.73
CA PHE A 255 12.03 -10.38 -3.53
C PHE A 255 12.17 -11.91 -3.61
N LYS A 256 11.68 -12.59 -2.57
CA LYS A 256 11.84 -14.04 -2.43
C LYS A 256 10.84 -14.86 -3.23
N THR A 257 9.69 -14.29 -3.58
CA THR A 257 8.58 -15.00 -4.21
C THR A 257 8.25 -14.49 -5.60
N ALA A 258 8.43 -13.19 -5.84
CA ALA A 258 8.25 -12.60 -7.17
C ALA A 258 9.41 -12.94 -8.11
N LYS A 259 9.08 -13.26 -9.36
CA LYS A 259 10.02 -13.68 -10.41
C LYS A 259 10.15 -12.67 -11.54
N LYS A 260 9.11 -11.87 -11.77
CA LYS A 260 9.06 -10.87 -12.83
C LYS A 260 8.21 -9.70 -12.36
N VAL A 261 8.73 -8.49 -12.46
CA VAL A 261 8.06 -7.25 -12.05
C VAL A 261 8.06 -6.26 -13.21
N TYR A 262 7.16 -5.31 -13.16
CA TYR A 262 7.09 -4.18 -14.06
C TYR A 262 7.61 -2.94 -13.35
N ILE A 263 8.64 -2.32 -13.92
CA ILE A 263 9.26 -1.08 -13.44
C ILE A 263 9.62 -0.27 -14.70
N LYS A 264 9.08 0.95 -14.81
CA LYS A 264 9.22 1.80 -16.00
C LYS A 264 9.78 3.15 -15.62
N GLU A 265 10.34 3.86 -16.61
CA GLU A 265 10.76 5.26 -16.45
C GLU A 265 11.61 5.45 -15.18
N ILE A 266 12.72 4.72 -15.13
CA ILE A 266 13.51 4.53 -13.91
C ILE A 266 14.72 5.46 -13.93
N SER A 267 14.96 6.14 -12.80
CA SER A 267 16.28 6.66 -12.46
C SER A 267 17.21 5.51 -12.01
N THR A 268 18.24 5.22 -12.79
CA THR A 268 19.22 4.18 -12.43
C THR A 268 20.10 4.64 -11.27
N ILE A 269 20.70 3.69 -10.55
CA ILE A 269 21.46 3.99 -9.33
C ILE A 269 22.95 3.75 -9.55
N LYS A 270 23.78 4.66 -9.05
CA LYS A 270 25.19 4.42 -8.77
C LYS A 270 25.37 4.10 -7.28
N VAL A 271 26.14 3.04 -6.99
CA VAL A 271 26.38 2.59 -5.61
C VAL A 271 27.84 2.76 -5.21
N ASN A 272 28.05 3.27 -4.00
CA ASN A 272 29.32 3.33 -3.28
C ASN A 272 29.10 2.75 -1.88
N LYS A 273 30.17 2.24 -1.24
CA LYS A 273 30.06 1.77 0.15
C LYS A 273 29.55 2.91 1.06
N PRO A 274 28.65 2.64 2.02
CA PRO A 274 28.22 1.31 2.48
C PRO A 274 27.07 0.68 1.67
N ALA A 275 26.50 1.36 0.68
CA ALA A 275 25.47 0.78 -0.18
C ALA A 275 25.98 -0.35 -1.05
N VAL A 276 25.07 -1.24 -1.40
CA VAL A 276 25.26 -2.37 -2.31
C VAL A 276 24.09 -2.47 -3.28
N SER A 277 24.35 -3.02 -4.46
CA SER A 277 23.27 -3.39 -5.39
C SER A 277 22.47 -4.55 -4.82
N ALA A 278 21.14 -4.43 -4.84
CA ALA A 278 20.20 -5.50 -4.52
C ALA A 278 19.50 -6.05 -5.77
N LEU A 279 19.52 -5.31 -6.88
CA LEU A 279 19.07 -5.76 -8.20
C LEU A 279 19.82 -4.99 -9.29
N THR A 280 20.51 -5.72 -10.17
CA THR A 280 21.21 -5.17 -11.34
C THR A 280 20.68 -5.82 -12.61
N VAL A 281 20.44 -5.02 -13.64
CA VAL A 281 19.95 -5.46 -14.95
C VAL A 281 20.85 -4.87 -16.03
N ASN A 282 21.53 -5.73 -16.79
CA ASN A 282 22.42 -5.34 -17.89
C ASN A 282 23.50 -4.30 -17.49
N GLY A 283 24.01 -4.39 -16.26
CA GLY A 283 25.02 -3.48 -15.72
C GLY A 283 24.46 -2.31 -14.90
N ASP A 284 23.19 -1.96 -15.06
CA ASP A 284 22.56 -0.86 -14.33
C ASP A 284 22.00 -1.35 -13.00
N VAL A 285 22.27 -0.63 -11.91
CA VAL A 285 21.66 -0.91 -10.61
C VAL A 285 20.25 -0.32 -10.60
N ILE A 286 19.26 -1.16 -10.41
CA ILE A 286 17.84 -0.78 -10.36
C ILE A 286 17.39 -0.57 -8.92
N ILE A 287 17.90 -1.40 -8.01
CA ILE A 287 17.56 -1.34 -6.58
C ILE A 287 18.85 -1.40 -5.78
N ALA A 288 19.00 -0.48 -4.84
CA ALA A 288 20.11 -0.44 -3.90
C ALA A 288 19.62 -0.59 -2.46
N THR A 289 20.51 -1.13 -1.62
CA THR A 289 20.29 -1.13 -0.18
C THR A 289 21.55 -0.68 0.54
N ALA A 290 21.41 -0.13 1.75
CA ALA A 290 22.53 0.21 2.60
C ALA A 290 22.26 -0.19 4.05
N LYS A 291 23.33 -0.51 4.77
CA LYS A 291 23.33 -0.59 6.23
C LYS A 291 24.00 0.66 6.78
N TYR A 292 23.35 1.31 7.74
CA TYR A 292 23.85 2.56 8.32
C TYR A 292 23.52 2.62 9.81
N GLY A 293 24.56 2.50 10.64
CA GLY A 293 24.38 2.27 12.07
C GLY A 293 23.53 1.02 12.34
N LYS A 294 22.44 1.18 13.10
CA LYS A 294 21.47 0.11 13.37
C LYS A 294 20.36 0.02 12.32
N GLY A 295 20.28 0.97 11.39
CA GLY A 295 19.21 1.06 10.41
C GLY A 295 19.54 0.44 9.06
N ALA A 296 18.60 0.60 8.14
CA ALA A 296 18.73 0.15 6.77
C ALA A 296 18.08 1.15 5.80
N VAL A 297 18.54 1.14 4.56
CA VAL A 297 17.96 1.91 3.46
C VAL A 297 17.60 0.96 2.32
N PHE A 298 16.44 1.19 1.70
CA PHE A 298 16.02 0.61 0.42
C PHE A 298 15.77 1.75 -0.56
N ALA A 299 16.25 1.62 -1.79
CA ALA A 299 16.13 2.65 -2.82
C ALA A 299 15.81 2.03 -4.18
N VAL A 300 14.84 2.62 -4.89
CA VAL A 300 14.49 2.33 -6.28
C VAL A 300 14.07 3.63 -6.98
N GLY A 301 14.41 3.77 -8.25
CA GLY A 301 14.15 4.99 -9.04
C GLY A 301 12.82 5.02 -9.78
N ASP A 302 11.81 4.29 -9.29
CA ASP A 302 10.41 4.31 -9.78
C ASP A 302 9.49 3.92 -8.60
N PRO A 303 8.37 4.63 -8.34
CA PRO A 303 7.55 4.38 -7.15
C PRO A 303 6.46 3.33 -7.36
N TRP A 304 6.70 2.30 -8.19
CA TRP A 304 5.73 1.27 -8.66
C TRP A 304 4.94 0.47 -7.61
N PHE A 305 5.13 0.70 -6.31
CA PHE A 305 4.38 0.07 -5.22
C PHE A 305 3.00 0.74 -4.96
N TYR A 306 2.42 1.41 -5.95
CA TYR A 306 1.14 2.11 -5.85
C TYR A 306 0.03 1.40 -6.61
N ASN A 307 -1.22 1.76 -6.27
CA ASN A 307 -2.42 0.99 -6.62
C ASN A 307 -2.47 0.57 -8.08
N GLU A 308 -2.16 1.47 -9.03
CA GLU A 308 -2.18 1.20 -10.47
C GLU A 308 -1.41 -0.07 -10.90
N TYR A 309 -0.29 -0.36 -10.26
CA TYR A 309 0.58 -1.49 -10.62
C TYR A 309 0.48 -2.69 -9.69
N ILE A 310 -0.31 -2.62 -8.61
CA ILE A 310 -0.40 -3.71 -7.63
C ILE A 310 -1.81 -4.24 -7.41
N ASP A 311 -2.83 -3.65 -8.05
CA ASP A 311 -4.23 -4.06 -7.90
C ASP A 311 -4.69 -5.23 -8.80
N GLY A 312 -3.86 -5.63 -9.77
CA GLY A 312 -4.14 -6.71 -10.72
C GLY A 312 -5.13 -6.36 -11.84
N ARG A 313 -5.48 -5.07 -12.03
CA ARG A 313 -6.39 -4.59 -13.09
C ARG A 313 -5.64 -4.17 -14.36
N LYS A 314 -4.44 -3.57 -14.22
CA LYS A 314 -3.67 -3.02 -15.35
C LYS A 314 -2.64 -4.00 -15.93
N LEU A 315 -1.86 -4.65 -15.08
CA LEU A 315 -0.73 -5.47 -15.51
C LEU A 315 -1.14 -6.89 -15.94
N PRO A 316 -0.50 -7.45 -16.97
CA PRO A 316 -0.59 -8.88 -17.29
C PRO A 316 -0.28 -9.79 -16.10
N LYS A 317 -0.90 -10.97 -16.06
CA LYS A 317 -0.83 -11.92 -14.93
C LYS A 317 0.60 -12.38 -14.57
N ASP A 318 1.52 -12.37 -15.52
CA ASP A 318 2.91 -12.78 -15.32
C ASP A 318 3.79 -11.68 -14.71
N LEU A 319 3.29 -10.44 -14.57
CA LEU A 319 3.93 -9.36 -13.85
C LEU A 319 3.44 -9.37 -12.39
N GLU A 320 4.35 -9.70 -11.49
CA GLU A 320 4.05 -10.11 -10.11
C GLU A 320 4.26 -8.98 -9.09
N ASN A 321 4.01 -7.73 -9.49
CA ASN A 321 4.25 -6.53 -8.65
C ASN A 321 3.57 -6.62 -7.28
N PHE A 322 2.35 -7.16 -7.19
CA PHE A 322 1.70 -7.38 -5.90
C PHE A 322 2.48 -8.36 -5.00
N LYS A 323 3.02 -9.45 -5.55
CA LYS A 323 3.86 -10.40 -4.80
C LYS A 323 5.14 -9.72 -4.33
N ALA A 324 5.78 -8.96 -5.22
CA ALA A 324 7.01 -8.24 -4.91
C ALA A 324 6.80 -7.16 -3.83
N THR A 325 5.63 -6.53 -3.81
CA THR A 325 5.22 -5.59 -2.74
C THR A 325 5.12 -6.32 -1.39
N ASN A 326 4.51 -7.51 -1.36
CA ASN A 326 4.45 -8.32 -0.14
C ASN A 326 5.85 -8.75 0.33
N ASP A 327 6.73 -9.13 -0.60
CA ASP A 327 8.12 -9.46 -0.30
C ASP A 327 8.87 -8.27 0.30
N LEU A 328 8.70 -7.06 -0.27
CA LEU A 328 9.30 -5.83 0.26
C LEU A 328 8.80 -5.54 1.68
N VAL A 329 7.48 -5.58 1.92
CA VAL A 329 6.91 -5.36 3.27
C VAL A 329 7.51 -6.33 4.28
N ASN A 330 7.63 -7.61 3.91
CA ASN A 330 8.26 -8.62 4.76
C ASN A 330 9.74 -8.32 5.04
N TRP A 331 10.47 -7.86 4.04
CA TRP A 331 11.87 -7.46 4.22
C TRP A 331 12.00 -6.24 5.13
N LEU A 332 11.19 -5.20 4.91
CA LEU A 332 11.19 -3.97 5.71
C LEU A 332 10.86 -4.22 7.18
N MET A 333 9.86 -5.06 7.46
CA MET A 333 9.53 -5.45 8.85
C MET A 333 10.71 -6.15 9.54
N LYS A 334 11.42 -7.05 8.83
CA LYS A 334 12.61 -7.71 9.38
C LYS A 334 13.72 -6.72 9.69
N GLN A 335 13.96 -5.75 8.81
CA GLN A 335 14.95 -4.69 9.08
C GLN A 335 14.55 -3.86 10.31
N ALA A 336 13.27 -3.52 10.42
CA ALA A 336 12.74 -2.72 11.53
C ALA A 336 12.73 -3.47 12.88
N GLN A 337 12.80 -4.80 12.87
CA GLN A 337 12.85 -5.65 14.06
C GLN A 337 14.27 -6.01 14.49
N ALA A 338 15.24 -5.96 13.58
CA ALA A 338 16.64 -6.32 13.84
C ALA A 338 17.46 -5.22 14.56
N LYS A 339 16.79 -4.23 15.18
CA LYS A 339 17.40 -3.06 15.84
C LYS A 339 18.09 -3.41 17.16
#